data_AF-A0A034WV79-F1
#
_entry.id   AF-A0A034WV79-F1
#
_cell.length_a   1.000
_cell.length_b   1.000
_cell.length_c   1.000
_cell.angle_alpha   90.00
_cell.angle_beta   90.00
_cell.angle_gamma   90.00
#
_symmetry.space_group_name_H-M   'P 1'
#
loop_
_entity.id
_entity.type
_entity.pdbx_description
1 polymer ?
#
loop_
_entity_poly.entity_id
_entity_poly.type
_entity_poly.pdbx_seq_one_letter_code
_entity_poly.pdbx_strand_id
1 'polypeptide(L)'
;MLKEASFLAFALLLLIQFAASLPRPSSSESQEDNTIPHGTTTTTPSALVSATPSARKQLEANVYKSFVNFLDFRLQRTNKIAQDVLADPVMNSIDSPAMEEERKVLRKYVKDSKEALIAVLPADKNDQHNRFFFAIGKDFVLENFNSFNRRRASKTEELTPEQRVSWNALKKHGVLEYNAEMEQRGKDFAYQIVDDFDYYVKALTSAEKEKEKEMVEVWNMYKKNALGLDKAEFGQRLFLELFQYDSKA
;
A
#
# COMPACT_ATOMS: atom_id res chain seq x y z
N MET A 1 4.44 -25.61 11.38
CA MET A 1 3.39 -25.40 10.35
C MET A 1 2.68 -24.06 10.54
N LEU A 2 3.40 -22.95 10.53
CA LEU A 2 2.83 -21.60 10.51
C LEU A 2 3.69 -20.74 9.57
N LYS A 3 3.45 -20.84 8.26
CA LYS A 3 4.11 -19.99 7.25
C LYS A 3 3.18 -19.48 6.15
N GLU A 4 1.87 -19.69 6.25
CA GLU A 4 0.93 -19.32 5.17
C GLU A 4 -0.12 -18.26 5.56
N ALA A 5 -0.06 -17.69 6.76
CA ALA A 5 -1.05 -16.70 7.23
C ALA A 5 -0.73 -15.24 6.85
N SER A 6 0.50 -14.91 6.44
CA SER A 6 0.94 -13.50 6.37
C SER A 6 0.34 -12.67 5.23
N PHE A 7 -0.19 -13.30 4.18
CA PHE A 7 -0.85 -12.58 3.07
C PHE A 7 -2.38 -12.46 3.26
N LEU A 8 -2.96 -13.18 4.22
CA LEU A 8 -4.39 -13.11 4.53
C LEU A 8 -4.73 -11.90 5.44
N ALA A 9 -3.74 -11.36 6.16
CA ALA A 9 -3.93 -10.25 7.09
C ALA A 9 -4.26 -8.92 6.38
N PHE A 10 -3.74 -8.70 5.17
CA PHE A 10 -4.06 -7.50 4.37
C PHE A 10 -5.51 -7.52 3.83
N ALA A 11 -6.05 -8.69 3.51
CA ALA A 11 -7.41 -8.82 2.97
C ALA A 11 -8.51 -8.85 4.06
N LEU A 12 -8.22 -9.36 5.27
CA LEU A 12 -9.25 -9.49 6.32
C LEU A 12 -9.47 -8.21 7.17
N LEU A 13 -8.50 -7.31 7.26
CA LEU A 13 -8.64 -6.09 8.08
C LEU A 13 -9.47 -4.98 7.41
N LEU A 14 -9.65 -5.03 6.09
CA LEU A 14 -10.50 -4.10 5.34
C LEU A 14 -12.01 -4.39 5.50
N LEU A 15 -12.39 -5.61 5.91
CA LEU A 15 -13.80 -5.99 6.10
C LEU A 15 -14.41 -5.44 7.40
N ILE A 16 -13.60 -5.12 8.41
CA ILE A 16 -14.11 -4.64 9.70
C ILE A 16 -14.59 -3.19 9.63
N GLN A 17 -14.12 -2.39 8.65
CA GLN A 17 -14.57 -1.01 8.48
C GLN A 17 -15.95 -0.86 7.80
N PHE A 18 -16.50 -1.92 7.19
CA PHE A 18 -17.80 -1.86 6.51
C PHE A 18 -19.02 -2.10 7.43
N ALA A 19 -18.82 -2.51 8.69
CA ALA A 19 -19.93 -2.77 9.63
C ALA A 19 -20.36 -1.54 10.47
N ALA A 20 -19.68 -0.40 10.37
CA ALA A 20 -19.95 0.78 11.18
C ALA A 20 -20.74 1.89 10.46
N SER A 21 -21.36 1.60 9.31
CA SER A 21 -22.31 2.51 8.66
C SER A 21 -23.65 2.53 9.40
N LEU A 22 -23.74 3.31 10.46
CA LEU A 22 -24.99 3.85 11.00
C LEU A 22 -24.85 5.38 11.15
N PRO A 23 -25.88 6.15 10.78
CA PRO A 23 -25.77 7.59 10.55
C PRO A 23 -25.62 8.36 11.88
N ARG A 24 -24.71 9.35 11.88
CA ARG A 24 -24.53 10.31 12.97
C ARG A 24 -25.39 11.56 12.72
N PRO A 25 -26.07 12.12 13.74
CA PRO A 25 -26.80 13.38 13.61
C PRO A 25 -25.83 14.58 13.58
N SER A 26 -26.29 15.66 12.96
CA SER A 26 -25.60 16.92 12.67
C SER A 26 -25.32 17.82 13.89
N SER A 27 -24.19 18.53 13.87
CA SER A 27 -24.00 19.89 14.42
C SER A 27 -22.63 20.43 13.95
N SER A 28 -22.59 21.41 13.02
CA SER A 28 -22.51 22.88 13.21
C SER A 28 -21.14 23.43 13.67
N GLU A 29 -20.51 24.15 12.74
CA GLU A 29 -19.71 25.40 12.88
C GLU A 29 -18.50 25.46 13.82
N SER A 30 -17.35 25.86 13.29
CA SER A 30 -16.89 27.26 13.39
C SER A 30 -15.57 27.49 12.63
N GLN A 31 -15.43 28.73 12.20
CA GLN A 31 -14.50 29.33 11.25
C GLN A 31 -13.57 30.24 12.05
N GLU A 32 -12.25 30.20 11.80
CA GLU A 32 -11.22 31.20 12.14
C GLU A 32 -9.83 30.54 11.97
N ASP A 33 -8.74 31.17 11.53
CA ASP A 33 -8.46 32.55 11.14
C ASP A 33 -7.19 32.56 10.26
N ASN A 34 -7.13 33.48 9.31
CA ASN A 34 -6.03 33.67 8.39
C ASN A 34 -5.08 34.75 8.93
N THR A 35 -3.78 34.46 9.07
CA THR A 35 -2.77 35.52 9.09
C THR A 35 -1.40 35.03 8.64
N ILE A 36 -0.89 35.61 7.55
CA ILE A 36 0.49 35.46 7.07
C ILE A 36 1.17 36.83 7.20
N PRO A 37 2.39 36.90 7.76
CA PRO A 37 3.32 37.95 7.36
C PRO A 37 4.58 37.36 6.70
N HIS A 38 4.93 37.95 5.57
CA HIS A 38 6.16 37.74 4.82
C HIS A 38 7.40 38.27 5.57
N GLY A 39 8.53 37.57 5.47
CA GLY A 39 9.84 38.04 5.89
C GLY A 39 10.97 37.25 5.23
N THR A 40 11.85 37.95 4.52
CA THR A 40 12.99 37.43 3.75
C THR A 40 14.25 37.35 4.62
N THR A 41 14.93 36.21 4.69
CA THR A 41 16.36 36.17 5.12
C THR A 41 17.13 34.96 4.57
N THR A 42 18.32 35.27 4.05
CA THR A 42 19.38 34.39 3.54
C THR A 42 20.08 33.59 4.64
N THR A 43 20.31 32.27 4.45
CA THR A 43 21.41 31.52 5.12
C THR A 43 21.80 30.22 4.38
N THR A 44 23.11 29.94 4.30
CA THR A 44 23.76 28.65 3.95
C THR A 44 24.35 28.03 5.25
N PRO A 45 24.86 26.79 5.27
CA PRO A 45 24.21 25.47 5.26
C PRO A 45 24.22 24.75 6.63
N SER A 46 23.51 23.61 6.71
CA SER A 46 23.64 22.55 7.73
C SER A 46 23.16 22.88 9.16
N ALA A 47 21.86 22.76 9.37
CA ALA A 47 21.29 22.42 10.67
C ALA A 47 20.64 21.04 10.53
N LEU A 48 21.07 20.09 11.35
CA LEU A 48 20.36 18.84 11.59
C LEU A 48 18.92 19.23 11.97
N VAL A 49 17.96 18.89 11.12
CA VAL A 49 16.55 19.28 11.30
C VAL A 49 16.09 18.76 12.65
N SER A 50 15.90 19.66 13.61
CA SER A 50 15.27 19.35 14.90
C SER A 50 13.90 18.76 14.61
N ALA A 51 13.51 17.70 15.34
CA ALA A 51 12.44 16.87 14.83
C ALA A 51 11.14 17.66 14.62
N THR A 52 10.63 18.52 15.48
CA THR A 52 9.39 19.32 15.24
C THR A 52 8.18 18.48 14.73
N PRO A 53 6.95 19.02 14.69
CA PRO A 53 5.87 18.39 13.94
C PRO A 53 6.20 18.17 12.44
N SER A 54 7.29 18.76 11.95
CA SER A 54 7.74 18.64 10.57
C SER A 54 8.47 17.33 10.26
N ALA A 55 9.31 16.78 11.14
CA ALA A 55 10.06 15.56 10.84
C ALA A 55 9.19 14.31 10.83
N ARG A 56 8.18 14.21 11.72
CA ARG A 56 7.20 13.12 11.67
C ARG A 56 6.37 13.18 10.39
N LYS A 57 5.86 14.37 10.04
CA LYS A 57 5.17 14.59 8.77
C LYS A 57 6.05 14.29 7.56
N GLN A 58 7.35 14.56 7.64
CA GLN A 58 8.32 14.24 6.60
C GLN A 58 8.53 12.74 6.46
N LEU A 59 8.68 12.01 7.58
CA LEU A 59 8.72 10.55 7.59
C LEU A 59 7.46 9.96 6.93
N GLU A 60 6.28 10.38 7.38
CA GLU A 60 5.01 9.91 6.82
C GLU A 60 4.89 10.23 5.32
N ALA A 61 5.31 11.43 4.89
CA ALA A 61 5.32 11.81 3.48
C ALA A 61 6.28 10.95 2.65
N ASN A 62 7.46 10.63 3.18
CA ASN A 62 8.44 9.77 2.50
C ASN A 62 7.92 8.34 2.37
N VAL A 63 7.41 7.76 3.46
CA VAL A 63 6.83 6.42 3.44
C VAL A 63 5.63 6.36 2.49
N TYR A 64 4.76 7.37 2.52
CA TYR A 64 3.64 7.48 1.60
C TYR A 64 4.09 7.51 0.13
N LYS A 65 5.06 8.37 -0.20
CA LYS A 65 5.61 8.46 -1.56
C LYS A 65 6.19 7.12 -2.02
N SER A 66 6.95 6.46 -1.16
CA SER A 66 7.50 5.12 -1.44
C SER A 66 6.39 4.08 -1.65
N PHE A 67 5.31 4.14 -0.87
CA PHE A 67 4.15 3.26 -1.03
C PHE A 67 3.43 3.48 -2.36
N VAL A 68 3.17 4.74 -2.74
CA VAL A 68 2.56 5.05 -4.05
C VAL A 68 3.44 4.56 -5.20
N ASN A 69 4.76 4.78 -5.14
CA ASN A 69 5.69 4.26 -6.14
C ASN A 69 5.65 2.73 -6.24
N PHE A 70 5.53 2.04 -5.10
CA PHE A 70 5.39 0.58 -5.07
C PHE A 70 4.07 0.13 -5.72
N LEU A 71 2.95 0.81 -5.45
CA LEU A 71 1.66 0.52 -6.07
C LEU A 71 1.66 0.80 -7.58
N ASP A 72 2.28 1.90 -8.01
CA ASP A 72 2.41 2.24 -9.43
C ASP A 72 3.23 1.20 -10.17
N PHE A 73 4.33 0.72 -9.58
CA PHE A 73 5.11 -0.38 -10.15
C PHE A 73 4.24 -1.63 -10.33
N ARG A 74 3.48 -2.01 -9.29
CA ARG A 74 2.57 -3.16 -9.33
C ARG A 74 1.57 -3.00 -10.48
N LEU A 75 0.89 -1.86 -10.55
CA LEU A 75 -0.13 -1.57 -11.57
C LEU A 75 0.46 -1.60 -12.98
N GLN A 76 1.63 -1.01 -13.21
CA GLN A 76 2.30 -1.05 -14.52
C GLN A 76 2.61 -2.49 -14.94
N ARG A 77 3.19 -3.27 -14.03
CA ARG A 77 3.62 -4.63 -14.35
C ARG A 77 2.43 -5.55 -14.62
N THR A 78 1.41 -5.49 -13.78
CA THR A 78 0.20 -6.32 -13.89
C THR A 78 -0.71 -5.88 -15.05
N ASN A 79 -0.78 -4.59 -15.37
CA ASN A 79 -1.44 -4.10 -16.59
C ASN A 79 -0.81 -4.70 -17.84
N LYS A 80 0.53 -4.69 -17.94
CA LYS A 80 1.25 -5.29 -19.07
C LYS A 80 0.96 -6.78 -19.22
N ILE A 81 1.01 -7.53 -18.10
CA ILE A 81 0.68 -8.96 -18.09
C ILE A 81 -0.75 -9.18 -18.58
N ALA A 82 -1.72 -8.41 -18.07
CA ALA A 82 -3.12 -8.56 -18.47
C ALA A 82 -3.35 -8.25 -19.97
N GLN A 83 -2.67 -7.25 -20.51
CA GLN A 83 -2.69 -6.95 -21.95
C GLN A 83 -2.12 -8.10 -22.78
N ASP A 84 -0.98 -8.66 -22.37
CA ASP A 84 -0.33 -9.76 -23.08
C ASP A 84 -1.16 -11.05 -23.03
N VAL A 85 -1.81 -11.32 -21.89
CA VAL A 85 -2.77 -12.41 -21.75
C VAL A 85 -3.93 -12.22 -22.72
N LEU A 86 -4.56 -11.05 -22.75
CA LEU A 86 -5.68 -10.76 -23.66
C LEU A 86 -5.30 -10.89 -25.14
N ALA A 87 -4.05 -10.60 -25.50
CA ALA A 87 -3.52 -10.76 -26.84
C ALA A 87 -3.11 -12.21 -27.18
N ASP A 88 -3.05 -13.11 -26.19
CA ASP A 88 -2.66 -14.50 -26.42
C ASP A 88 -3.74 -15.25 -27.21
N PRO A 89 -3.40 -15.90 -28.35
CA PRO A 89 -4.35 -16.68 -29.14
C PRO A 89 -5.12 -17.73 -28.32
N VAL A 90 -4.51 -18.29 -27.26
CA VAL A 90 -5.18 -19.29 -26.42
C VAL A 90 -6.41 -18.72 -25.71
N MET A 91 -6.49 -17.41 -25.49
CA MET A 91 -7.66 -16.77 -24.89
C MET A 91 -8.91 -16.84 -25.79
N ASN A 92 -8.76 -17.19 -27.06
CA ASN A 92 -9.85 -17.40 -28.02
C ASN A 92 -10.05 -18.89 -28.38
N SER A 93 -9.37 -19.81 -27.67
CA SER A 93 -9.45 -21.25 -27.94
C SER A 93 -10.76 -21.90 -27.49
N ILE A 94 -11.50 -21.25 -26.59
CA ILE A 94 -12.80 -21.69 -26.09
C ILE A 94 -13.83 -20.61 -26.40
N ASP A 95 -14.86 -20.99 -27.15
CA ASP A 95 -16.04 -20.16 -27.39
C ASP A 95 -17.12 -20.53 -26.36
N SER A 96 -17.13 -19.82 -25.23
CA SER A 96 -18.13 -19.99 -24.17
C SER A 96 -18.43 -18.67 -23.47
N PRO A 97 -19.64 -18.49 -22.90
CA PRO A 97 -19.96 -17.33 -22.08
C PRO A 97 -19.02 -17.17 -20.88
N ALA A 98 -18.57 -18.27 -20.27
CA ALA A 98 -17.62 -18.25 -19.17
C ALA A 98 -16.24 -17.71 -19.61
N MET A 99 -15.78 -18.08 -20.81
CA MET A 99 -14.50 -17.58 -21.33
C MET A 99 -14.59 -16.09 -21.71
N GLU A 100 -15.75 -15.64 -22.22
CA GLU A 100 -15.97 -14.23 -22.47
C GLU A 100 -15.97 -13.42 -21.16
N GLU A 101 -16.50 -13.95 -20.06
CA GLU A 101 -16.42 -13.27 -18.77
C GLU A 101 -14.97 -13.17 -18.26
N GLU A 102 -14.16 -14.23 -18.39
CA GLU A 102 -12.72 -14.17 -18.07
C GLU A 102 -12.02 -13.04 -18.85
N ARG A 103 -12.28 -12.94 -20.17
CA ARG A 103 -11.73 -11.87 -21.02
C ARG A 103 -12.27 -10.50 -20.60
N LYS A 104 -13.56 -10.38 -20.32
CA LYS A 104 -14.21 -9.12 -19.93
C LYS A 104 -13.65 -8.56 -18.63
N VAL A 105 -13.45 -9.40 -17.61
CA VAL A 105 -12.87 -8.96 -16.35
C VAL A 105 -11.40 -8.53 -16.54
N LEU A 106 -10.61 -9.22 -17.38
CA LEU A 106 -9.25 -8.78 -17.71
C LEU A 106 -9.24 -7.44 -18.47
N ARG A 107 -10.15 -7.24 -19.44
CA ARG A 107 -10.30 -5.96 -20.16
C ARG A 107 -10.66 -4.83 -19.21
N LYS A 108 -11.58 -5.08 -18.27
CA LYS A 108 -11.94 -4.13 -17.21
C LYS A 108 -10.71 -3.79 -16.36
N TYR A 109 -9.96 -4.80 -15.93
CA TYR A 109 -8.75 -4.59 -15.15
C TYR A 109 -7.70 -3.74 -15.91
N VAL A 110 -7.47 -3.99 -17.21
CA VAL A 110 -6.55 -3.18 -18.03
C VAL A 110 -6.98 -1.72 -18.09
N LYS A 111 -8.29 -1.46 -18.21
CA LYS A 111 -8.83 -0.10 -18.18
C LYS A 111 -8.62 0.56 -16.81
N ASP A 112 -9.09 -0.09 -15.75
CA ASP A 112 -9.08 0.46 -14.40
C ASP A 112 -7.64 0.70 -13.89
N SER A 113 -6.70 -0.21 -14.19
CA SER A 113 -5.30 -0.04 -13.80
C SER A 113 -4.62 1.10 -14.55
N LYS A 114 -4.98 1.35 -15.81
CA LYS A 114 -4.51 2.53 -16.54
C LYS A 114 -5.07 3.83 -15.94
N GLU A 115 -6.35 3.83 -15.58
CA GLU A 115 -6.99 4.98 -14.90
C GLU A 115 -6.35 5.23 -13.53
N ALA A 116 -6.09 4.17 -12.76
CA ALA A 116 -5.41 4.27 -11.47
C ALA A 116 -3.97 4.78 -11.60
N LEU A 117 -3.25 4.45 -12.68
CA LEU A 117 -1.89 4.93 -12.92
C LEU A 117 -1.81 6.43 -13.24
N ILE A 118 -2.79 6.95 -13.99
CA ILE A 118 -2.84 8.38 -14.34
C ILE A 118 -3.51 9.23 -13.26
N ALA A 119 -4.19 8.60 -12.31
CA ALA A 119 -4.79 9.29 -11.18
C ALA A 119 -3.69 10.00 -10.39
N VAL A 120 -3.94 11.26 -10.05
CA VAL A 120 -3.07 12.08 -9.21
C VAL A 120 -3.87 12.59 -8.03
N LEU A 121 -3.24 12.61 -6.85
CA LEU A 121 -3.85 13.23 -5.68
C LEU A 121 -3.86 14.75 -5.89
N PRO A 122 -5.03 15.43 -5.79
CA PRO A 122 -5.09 16.88 -5.89
C PRO A 122 -4.22 17.57 -4.84
N ALA A 123 -3.54 18.65 -5.22
CA ALA A 123 -2.57 19.34 -4.35
C ALA A 123 -3.22 19.91 -3.07
N ASP A 124 -4.49 20.29 -3.16
CA ASP A 124 -5.35 20.77 -2.07
C ASP A 124 -5.83 19.63 -1.13
N LYS A 125 -5.66 18.37 -1.53
CA LYS A 125 -6.04 17.16 -0.77
C LYS A 125 -4.83 16.33 -0.36
N ASN A 126 -3.78 17.01 0.08
CA ASN A 126 -2.49 16.38 0.40
C ASN A 126 -2.27 16.11 1.90
N ASP A 127 -3.34 16.10 2.70
CA ASP A 127 -3.30 15.64 4.09
C ASP A 127 -3.17 14.11 4.16
N GLN A 128 -2.82 13.62 5.35
CA GLN A 128 -2.51 12.21 5.60
C GLN A 128 -3.69 11.27 5.27
N HIS A 129 -4.94 11.68 5.54
CA HIS A 129 -6.12 10.89 5.29
C HIS A 129 -6.34 10.73 3.78
N ASN A 130 -6.40 11.84 3.04
CA ASN A 130 -6.59 11.81 1.60
C ASN A 130 -5.48 11.05 0.86
N ARG A 131 -4.22 11.19 1.31
CA ARG A 131 -3.09 10.39 0.83
C ARG A 131 -3.38 8.90 0.94
N PHE A 132 -3.78 8.44 2.12
CA PHE A 132 -4.05 7.03 2.38
C PHE A 132 -5.21 6.49 1.55
N PHE A 133 -6.34 7.20 1.49
CA PHE A 133 -7.50 6.80 0.67
C PHE A 133 -7.13 6.68 -0.82
N PHE A 134 -6.30 7.60 -1.32
CA PHE A 134 -5.79 7.53 -2.69
C PHE A 134 -4.94 6.28 -2.93
N ALA A 135 -4.06 5.92 -1.99
CA ALA A 135 -3.27 4.69 -2.09
C ALA A 135 -4.14 3.43 -1.99
N ILE A 136 -5.17 3.40 -1.11
CA ILE A 136 -6.13 2.30 -1.07
C ILE A 136 -6.83 2.14 -2.42
N GLY A 137 -7.22 3.23 -3.07
CA GLY A 137 -7.88 3.17 -4.38
C GLY A 137 -7.04 2.41 -5.41
N LYS A 138 -5.72 2.62 -5.42
CA LYS A 138 -4.78 1.88 -6.29
C LYS A 138 -4.67 0.39 -5.89
N ASP A 139 -4.60 0.10 -4.59
CA ASP A 139 -4.51 -1.27 -4.09
C ASP A 139 -5.78 -2.08 -4.37
N PHE A 140 -6.97 -1.45 -4.26
CA PHE A 140 -8.24 -2.08 -4.62
C PHE A 140 -8.29 -2.51 -6.09
N VAL A 141 -7.71 -1.73 -7.00
CA VAL A 141 -7.61 -2.11 -8.41
C VAL A 141 -6.69 -3.32 -8.57
N LEU A 142 -5.59 -3.41 -7.81
CA LEU A 142 -4.67 -4.55 -7.82
C LEU A 142 -5.31 -5.85 -7.32
N GLU A 143 -6.22 -5.77 -6.36
CA GLU A 143 -6.96 -6.94 -5.87
C GLU A 143 -7.80 -7.61 -6.98
N ASN A 144 -8.31 -6.83 -7.93
CA ASN A 144 -9.00 -7.40 -9.09
C ASN A 144 -8.06 -8.27 -9.94
N PHE A 145 -6.79 -7.89 -10.10
CA PHE A 145 -5.80 -8.75 -10.78
C PHE A 145 -5.47 -10.00 -9.96
N ASN A 146 -5.34 -9.85 -8.64
CA ASN A 146 -5.07 -10.97 -7.73
C ASN A 146 -6.19 -12.01 -7.74
N SER A 147 -7.44 -11.63 -8.03
CA SER A 147 -8.55 -12.58 -8.19
C SER A 147 -8.32 -13.61 -9.32
N PHE A 148 -7.58 -13.23 -10.37
CA PHE A 148 -7.15 -14.16 -11.43
C PHE A 148 -5.91 -14.97 -11.06
N ASN A 149 -5.16 -14.53 -10.04
CA ASN A 149 -3.99 -15.22 -9.54
C ASN A 149 -4.45 -16.45 -8.73
N ARG A 150 -4.79 -17.51 -9.46
CA ARG A 150 -5.34 -18.79 -8.94
C ARG A 150 -4.31 -19.64 -8.20
N ARG A 151 -3.28 -19.05 -7.60
CA ARG A 151 -2.19 -19.76 -6.92
C ARG A 151 -2.71 -20.67 -5.79
N ARG A 152 -3.78 -20.28 -5.09
CA ARG A 152 -4.46 -21.11 -4.08
C ARG A 152 -5.52 -22.01 -4.72
N ALA A 153 -6.43 -21.46 -5.51
CA ALA A 153 -7.50 -22.23 -6.17
C ALA A 153 -6.94 -23.42 -6.96
N SER A 154 -5.86 -23.25 -7.73
CA SER A 154 -5.22 -24.35 -8.48
C SER A 154 -4.66 -25.50 -7.64
N LYS A 155 -4.51 -25.33 -6.32
CA LYS A 155 -4.02 -26.37 -5.40
C LYS A 155 -5.13 -27.07 -4.62
N THR A 156 -6.28 -26.42 -4.44
CA THR A 156 -7.34 -26.89 -3.54
C THR A 156 -8.69 -27.09 -4.25
N GLU A 157 -8.88 -26.48 -5.42
CA GLU A 157 -10.11 -26.50 -6.20
C GLU A 157 -9.80 -26.85 -7.66
N GLU A 158 -10.68 -27.62 -8.29
CA GLU A 158 -10.52 -27.94 -9.70
C GLU A 158 -10.90 -26.73 -10.56
N LEU A 159 -9.94 -26.24 -11.36
CA LEU A 159 -10.20 -25.14 -12.28
C LEU A 159 -11.07 -25.60 -13.46
N THR A 160 -12.07 -24.78 -13.80
CA THR A 160 -12.84 -24.97 -15.04
C THR A 160 -11.92 -24.90 -16.27
N PRO A 161 -12.34 -25.42 -17.44
CA PRO A 161 -11.54 -25.33 -18.66
C PRO A 161 -11.11 -23.90 -19.01
N GLU A 162 -12.02 -22.93 -18.88
CA GLU A 162 -11.78 -21.50 -19.14
C GLU A 162 -10.78 -20.92 -18.15
N GLN A 163 -10.97 -21.20 -16.86
CA GLN A 163 -10.07 -20.73 -15.81
C GLN A 163 -8.65 -21.29 -15.99
N ARG A 164 -8.54 -22.52 -16.47
CA ARG A 164 -7.26 -23.18 -16.76
C ARG A 164 -6.56 -22.52 -17.94
N VAL A 165 -7.29 -22.18 -19.00
CA VAL A 165 -6.75 -21.43 -20.15
C VAL A 165 -6.21 -20.07 -19.70
N SER A 166 -7.03 -19.26 -19.01
CA SER A 166 -6.62 -17.95 -18.49
C SER A 166 -5.42 -18.05 -17.54
N TRP A 167 -5.40 -19.04 -16.65
CA TRP A 167 -4.29 -19.24 -15.72
C TRP A 167 -2.99 -19.65 -16.44
N ASN A 168 -3.09 -20.51 -17.45
CA ASN A 168 -1.93 -20.89 -18.26
C ASN A 168 -1.38 -19.72 -19.06
N ALA A 169 -2.25 -18.85 -19.61
CA ALA A 169 -1.84 -17.62 -20.26
C ALA A 169 -1.14 -16.68 -19.27
N LEU A 170 -1.68 -16.48 -18.06
CA LEU A 170 -1.05 -15.66 -17.01
C LEU A 170 0.35 -16.16 -16.64
N LYS A 171 0.53 -17.48 -16.49
CA LYS A 171 1.85 -18.10 -16.25
C LYS A 171 2.80 -17.83 -17.41
N LYS A 172 2.34 -18.04 -18.64
CA LYS A 172 3.15 -17.81 -19.85
C LYS A 172 3.62 -16.35 -19.96
N HIS A 173 2.81 -15.40 -19.50
CA HIS A 173 3.09 -13.96 -19.59
C HIS A 173 3.68 -13.36 -18.31
N GLY A 174 4.22 -14.18 -17.41
CA GLY A 174 5.12 -13.68 -16.38
C GLY A 174 4.51 -13.45 -15.00
N VAL A 175 3.31 -13.98 -14.71
CA VAL A 175 2.67 -13.78 -13.38
C VAL A 175 3.48 -14.40 -12.24
N LEU A 176 4.24 -15.48 -12.50
CA LEU A 176 5.03 -16.16 -11.47
C LEU A 176 6.30 -15.36 -11.12
N GLU A 177 6.95 -14.82 -12.14
CA GLU A 177 8.10 -13.93 -12.05
C GLU A 177 7.71 -12.65 -11.33
N TYR A 178 6.56 -12.06 -11.71
CA TYR A 178 5.98 -10.94 -10.99
C TYR A 178 5.76 -11.27 -9.50
N ASN A 179 5.15 -12.42 -9.17
CA ASN A 179 4.92 -12.80 -7.78
C ASN A 179 6.23 -12.94 -6.98
N ALA A 180 7.27 -13.51 -7.57
CA ALA A 180 8.58 -13.62 -6.93
C ALA A 180 9.24 -12.24 -6.72
N GLU A 181 9.16 -11.37 -7.73
CA GLU A 181 9.62 -9.99 -7.64
C GLU A 181 8.88 -9.21 -6.54
N MET A 182 7.56 -9.44 -6.39
CA MET A 182 6.75 -8.79 -5.37
C MET A 182 7.11 -9.21 -3.96
N GLU A 183 7.49 -10.46 -3.74
CA GLU A 183 7.97 -10.91 -2.44
C GLU A 183 9.24 -10.16 -2.04
N GLN A 184 10.19 -10.00 -2.96
CA GLN A 184 11.43 -9.28 -2.69
C GLN A 184 11.18 -7.78 -2.50
N ARG A 185 10.46 -7.13 -3.42
CA ARG A 185 10.18 -5.69 -3.33
C ARG A 185 9.34 -5.33 -2.10
N GLY A 186 8.43 -6.20 -1.68
CA GLY A 186 7.67 -6.01 -0.44
C GLY A 186 8.58 -6.01 0.80
N LYS A 187 9.60 -6.88 0.83
CA LYS A 187 10.61 -6.88 1.89
C LYS A 187 11.47 -5.62 1.83
N ASP A 188 11.92 -5.23 0.63
CA ASP A 188 12.74 -4.03 0.44
C ASP A 188 11.99 -2.76 0.88
N PHE A 189 10.69 -2.65 0.56
CA PHE A 189 9.84 -1.56 1.02
C PHE A 189 9.72 -1.53 2.55
N ALA A 190 9.46 -2.69 3.17
CA ALA A 190 9.42 -2.79 4.64
C ALA A 190 10.76 -2.42 5.28
N TYR A 191 11.88 -2.82 4.67
CA TYR A 191 13.21 -2.46 5.14
C TYR A 191 13.46 -0.95 5.07
N GLN A 192 13.04 -0.32 3.97
CA GLN A 192 13.14 1.12 3.79
C GLN A 192 12.38 1.88 4.89
N ILE A 193 11.18 1.43 5.25
CA ILE A 193 10.40 2.03 6.36
C ILE A 193 11.19 1.99 7.67
N VAL A 194 11.83 0.85 7.97
CA VAL A 194 12.65 0.70 9.18
C VAL A 194 13.85 1.64 9.17
N ASP A 195 14.50 1.80 8.02
CA ASP A 195 15.66 2.69 7.88
C ASP A 195 15.27 4.17 8.00
N ASP A 196 14.16 4.57 7.37
CA ASP A 196 13.61 5.92 7.49
C ASP A 196 13.20 6.22 8.94
N PHE A 197 12.62 5.24 9.64
CA PHE A 197 12.23 5.35 11.04
C PHE A 197 13.44 5.39 12.00
N ASP A 198 14.50 4.61 11.76
CA ASP A 198 15.75 4.69 12.52
C ASP A 198 16.37 6.09 12.43
N TYR A 199 16.39 6.67 11.21
CA TYR A 199 16.86 8.03 11.00
C TYR A 199 16.00 9.04 11.78
N TYR A 200 14.69 8.91 11.72
CA TYR A 200 13.75 9.74 12.47
C TYR A 200 14.00 9.66 13.98
N VAL A 201 14.04 8.47 14.59
CA VAL A 201 14.23 8.29 16.03
C VAL A 201 15.58 8.84 16.51
N LYS A 202 16.63 8.70 15.70
CA LYS A 202 17.97 9.25 16.01
C LYS A 202 17.99 10.78 15.98
N ALA A 203 17.16 11.41 15.15
CA ALA A 203 17.05 12.86 15.04
C ALA A 203 16.23 13.50 16.18
N LEU A 204 15.46 12.71 16.94
CA LEU A 204 14.64 13.22 18.05
C LEU A 204 15.52 13.77 19.19
N THR A 205 15.19 14.98 19.66
CA THR A 205 15.70 15.54 20.92
C THR A 205 15.13 14.78 22.13
N SER A 206 15.72 14.95 23.32
CA SER A 206 15.22 14.31 24.55
C SER A 206 13.74 14.65 24.85
N ALA A 207 13.34 15.90 24.60
CA ALA A 207 11.96 16.33 24.82
C ALA A 207 10.99 15.70 23.81
N GLU A 208 11.42 15.47 22.57
CA GLU A 208 10.62 14.82 21.53
C GLU A 208 10.53 13.32 21.74
N LYS A 209 11.59 12.68 22.26
CA LYS A 209 11.54 11.26 22.64
C LYS A 209 10.52 10.98 23.73
N GLU A 210 10.29 11.90 24.66
CA GLU A 210 9.22 11.74 25.66
C GLU A 210 7.83 11.90 25.05
N LYS A 211 7.67 12.74 24.02
CA LYS A 211 6.40 12.87 23.28
C LYS A 211 6.10 11.64 22.43
N GLU A 212 7.13 11.03 21.85
CA GLU A 212 7.06 9.85 20.98
C GLU A 212 7.42 8.56 21.74
N LYS A 213 7.21 8.55 23.06
CA LYS A 213 7.75 7.54 23.97
C LYS A 213 7.38 6.11 23.57
N GLU A 214 6.12 5.87 23.23
CA GLU A 214 5.64 4.54 22.84
C GLU A 214 6.38 4.02 21.60
N MET A 215 6.52 4.85 20.58
CA MET A 215 7.24 4.53 19.35
C MET A 215 8.75 4.31 19.59
N VAL A 216 9.36 5.12 20.46
CA VAL A 216 10.76 4.99 20.86
C VAL A 216 10.99 3.73 21.70
N GLU A 217 10.06 3.36 22.58
CA GLU A 217 10.12 2.14 23.37
C GLU A 217 10.04 0.90 22.47
N VAL A 218 9.07 0.86 21.56
CA VAL A 218 8.94 -0.23 20.57
C VAL A 218 10.19 -0.33 19.70
N TRP A 219 10.75 0.79 19.24
CA TRP A 219 12.03 0.83 18.54
C TRP A 219 13.17 0.21 19.35
N ASN A 220 13.30 0.60 20.61
CA ASN A 220 14.34 0.09 21.50
C ASN A 220 14.18 -1.41 21.76
N MET A 221 12.94 -1.90 21.92
CA MET A 221 12.67 -3.33 22.05
C MET A 221 13.05 -4.09 20.79
N TYR A 222 12.73 -3.57 19.60
CA TYR A 222 13.16 -4.14 18.33
C TYR A 222 14.70 -4.22 18.24
N LYS A 223 15.40 -3.11 18.52
CA LYS A 223 16.88 -3.06 18.46
C LYS A 223 17.58 -3.97 19.46
N LYS A 224 16.92 -4.33 20.56
CA LYS A 224 17.39 -5.32 21.54
C LYS A 224 16.97 -6.75 21.21
N ASN A 225 16.38 -6.99 20.04
CA ASN A 225 15.79 -8.27 19.62
C ASN A 225 14.71 -8.81 20.58
N ALA A 226 14.12 -7.95 21.41
CA ALA A 226 13.13 -8.34 22.42
C ALA A 226 11.74 -8.63 21.83
N LEU A 227 11.47 -8.14 20.60
CA LEU A 227 10.20 -8.40 19.90
C LEU A 227 10.21 -9.70 19.09
N GLY A 228 11.38 -10.30 18.86
CA GLY A 228 11.51 -11.49 18.02
C GLY A 228 11.09 -11.30 16.55
N LEU A 229 10.97 -10.06 16.08
CA LEU A 229 10.58 -9.72 14.72
C LEU A 229 11.81 -9.56 13.84
N ASP A 230 11.74 -10.05 12.61
CA ASP A 230 12.70 -9.65 11.59
C ASP A 230 12.44 -8.21 11.10
N LYS A 231 13.38 -7.66 10.33
CA LYS A 231 13.28 -6.27 9.85
C LYS A 231 12.05 -6.04 8.96
N ALA A 232 11.60 -7.04 8.20
CA ALA A 232 10.47 -6.89 7.28
C ALA A 232 9.16 -6.93 8.08
N GLU A 233 9.04 -7.87 9.01
CA GLU A 233 7.91 -7.96 9.93
C GLU A 233 7.77 -6.68 10.76
N PHE A 234 8.89 -6.13 11.26
CA PHE A 234 8.89 -4.88 12.00
C PHE A 234 8.47 -3.69 11.11
N GLY A 235 9.03 -3.58 9.90
CA GLY A 235 8.67 -2.53 8.94
C GLY A 235 7.21 -2.54 8.53
N GLN A 236 6.61 -3.72 8.37
CA GLN A 236 5.19 -3.86 8.09
C GLN A 236 4.32 -3.35 9.24
N ARG A 237 4.70 -3.65 10.49
CA ARG A 237 3.99 -3.14 11.67
C ARG A 237 4.14 -1.63 11.82
N LEU A 238 5.34 -1.09 11.58
CA LEU A 238 5.57 0.35 11.57
C LEU A 238 4.74 1.06 10.52
N PHE A 239 4.61 0.50 9.31
CA PHE A 239 3.73 1.05 8.29
C PHE A 239 2.30 1.17 8.82
N LEU A 240 1.75 0.10 9.40
CA LEU A 240 0.41 0.15 9.97
C LEU A 240 0.29 1.17 11.09
N GLU A 241 1.29 1.33 11.94
CA GLU A 241 1.28 2.30 13.04
C GLU A 241 1.36 3.76 12.54
N LEU A 242 2.22 4.03 11.55
CA LEU A 242 2.36 5.36 10.94
C LEU A 242 1.09 5.81 10.19
N PHE A 243 0.26 4.85 9.77
CA PHE A 243 -1.02 5.10 9.10
C PHE A 243 -2.22 4.58 9.90
N GLN A 244 -2.04 4.30 11.19
CA GLN A 244 -3.15 3.98 12.08
C GLN A 244 -3.93 5.27 12.29
N TYR A 245 -5.19 5.25 11.89
CA TYR A 245 -6.14 6.30 12.21
C TYR A 245 -6.29 6.34 13.73
N ASP A 246 -5.98 7.48 14.34
CA ASP A 246 -6.56 7.80 15.64
C ASP A 246 -8.09 7.73 15.45
N SER A 247 -8.68 6.61 15.82
CA SER A 247 -10.10 6.51 16.17
C SER A 247 -10.34 7.15 17.54
N LYS A 248 -9.49 8.10 17.95
CA LYS A 248 -9.70 8.91 19.13
C LYS A 248 -10.74 9.96 18.78
N ALA A 249 -11.97 9.49 18.86
CA ALA A 249 -13.14 10.32 19.13
C ALA A 249 -13.01 10.99 20.50
#